data_AF-A0A0C9TZW1-F1
#
_entry.id   AF-A0A0C9TZW1-F1
#
_cell.length_a   1.000
_cell.length_b   1.000
_cell.length_c   1.000
_cell.angle_alpha   90.00
_cell.angle_beta   90.00
_cell.angle_gamma   90.00
#
_symmetry.space_group_name_H-M   'P 1'
#
loop_
_entity.id
_entity.type
_entity.pdbx_description
1 polymer ?
#
loop_
_entity_poly.entity_id
_entity_poly.type
_entity_poly.pdbx_seq_one_letter_code
_entity_poly.pdbx_strand_id
1 'polypeptide(L)'
;MSGPPQLASPFVTLLQAKAAKGVTFEQIGKAIGKDEVWVAALMYGQAKATSEELAKLTSFLDIQTASLETQIGDGWYPDRGI
;
A
#
# COMPACT_ATOMS: atom_id res chain seq x y z
N MET A 1 -26.68 16.19 -1.71
CA MET A 1 -25.37 16.40 -2.36
C MET A 1 -24.43 15.28 -1.92
N SER A 2 -24.61 14.08 -2.45
CA SER A 2 -23.68 12.98 -2.18
C SER A 2 -22.56 13.12 -3.20
N GLY A 3 -21.43 13.71 -2.78
CA GLY A 3 -20.22 13.71 -3.59
C GLY A 3 -19.84 12.26 -3.95
N PRO A 4 -19.08 12.05 -5.05
CA PRO A 4 -18.57 10.72 -5.35
C PRO A 4 -17.87 10.17 -4.10
N PRO A 5 -17.98 8.86 -3.80
CA PRO A 5 -17.22 8.28 -2.71
C PRO A 5 -15.77 8.69 -2.94
N GLN A 6 -15.22 9.51 -2.03
CA GLN A 6 -13.81 9.85 -2.08
C GLN A 6 -13.10 8.51 -2.03
N LEU A 7 -12.48 8.11 -3.14
CA LEU A 7 -11.66 6.92 -3.19
C LEU A 7 -10.66 7.11 -2.06
N ALA A 8 -10.80 6.31 -1.00
CA ALA A 8 -9.89 6.39 0.12
C ALA A 8 -8.48 6.28 -0.45
N SER A 9 -7.58 7.15 0.03
CA SER A 9 -6.19 7.13 -0.41
C SER A 9 -5.67 5.67 -0.42
N PRO A 10 -4.95 5.22 -1.45
CA PRO A 10 -4.46 3.85 -1.55
C PRO A 10 -3.65 3.44 -0.30
N PHE A 11 -2.99 4.41 0.32
CA PHE A 11 -2.29 4.29 1.60
C PHE A 11 -3.23 4.01 2.78
N VAL A 12 -4.39 4.67 2.82
CA VAL A 12 -5.44 4.40 3.82
C VAL A 12 -6.00 2.99 3.63
N THR A 13 -6.22 2.54 2.40
CA THR A 13 -6.67 1.17 2.11
C THR A 13 -5.66 0.13 2.62
N LEU A 14 -4.36 0.35 2.39
CA LEU A 14 -3.29 -0.53 2.88
C LEU A 14 -3.26 -0.60 4.43
N LEU A 15 -3.39 0.55 5.10
CA LEU A 15 -3.43 0.63 6.56
C LEU A 15 -4.67 -0.05 7.15
N GLN A 16 -5.83 0.14 6.51
CA GLN A 16 -7.08 -0.52 6.90
C GLN A 16 -7.01 -2.03 6.72
N ALA A 17 -6.46 -2.52 5.61
CA ALA A 17 -6.30 -3.95 5.37
C ALA A 17 -5.34 -4.59 6.38
N LYS A 18 -4.21 -3.91 6.69
CA LYS A 18 -3.31 -4.34 7.77
C LYS A 18 -4.05 -4.45 9.11
N ALA A 19 -4.84 -3.44 9.47
CA ALA A 19 -5.61 -3.42 10.72
C ALA A 19 -6.68 -4.52 10.75
N ALA A 20 -7.39 -4.72 9.64
CA ALA A 20 -8.41 -5.76 9.49
C ALA A 20 -7.83 -7.17 9.60
N LYS A 21 -6.64 -7.39 9.03
CA LYS A 21 -5.93 -8.69 9.11
C LYS A 21 -5.21 -8.90 10.45
N GLY A 22 -5.04 -7.85 11.25
CA GLY A 22 -4.37 -7.93 12.55
C GLY A 22 -2.86 -8.19 12.49
N VAL A 23 -2.21 -7.79 11.40
CA VAL A 23 -0.77 -8.04 11.16
C VAL A 23 0.11 -6.82 11.45
N THR A 24 1.40 -7.06 11.72
CA THR A 24 2.41 -6.03 11.95
C THR A 24 3.15 -5.66 10.65
N PHE A 25 3.85 -4.52 10.65
CA PHE A 25 4.70 -4.13 9.52
C PHE A 25 5.83 -5.12 9.28
N GLU A 26 6.39 -5.69 10.35
CA GLU A 26 7.40 -6.76 10.29
C GLU A 26 6.89 -8.01 9.57
N GLN A 27 5.67 -8.46 9.90
CA GLN A 27 5.06 -9.64 9.25
C GLN A 27 4.82 -9.40 7.76
N ILE A 28 4.36 -8.21 7.39
CA ILE A 28 4.21 -7.82 5.98
C ILE A 28 5.57 -7.80 5.29
N GLY A 29 6.57 -7.18 5.92
CA GLY A 29 7.94 -7.10 5.40
C GLY A 29 8.53 -8.48 5.11
N LYS A 30 8.38 -9.42 6.05
CA LYS A 30 8.78 -10.82 5.87
C LYS A 30 8.09 -11.49 4.68
N ALA A 31 6.81 -11.21 4.44
CA ALA A 31 6.06 -11.78 3.34
C ALA A 31 6.49 -11.25 1.96
N ILE A 32 6.91 -9.99 1.88
CA ILE A 32 7.27 -9.34 0.62
C ILE A 32 8.79 -9.20 0.38
N GLY A 33 9.61 -9.61 1.35
CA GLY A 33 11.07 -9.51 1.29
C GLY A 33 11.62 -8.10 1.58
N LYS A 34 10.97 -7.36 2.48
CA LYS A 34 11.34 -5.98 2.89
C LYS A 34 11.42 -5.85 4.41
N ASP A 35 12.05 -4.79 4.87
CA ASP A 35 12.05 -4.44 6.30
C ASP A 35 10.76 -3.69 6.69
N GLU A 36 10.47 -3.68 7.99
CA GLU A 36 9.27 -3.06 8.56
C GLU A 36 9.21 -1.53 8.34
N VAL A 37 10.36 -0.86 8.28
CA VAL A 37 10.45 0.59 8.08
C VAL A 37 10.11 0.92 6.63
N TRP A 38 10.58 0.11 5.68
CA TRP A 38 10.21 0.23 4.26
C TRP A 38 8.70 0.02 4.07
N VAL A 39 8.10 -0.98 4.73
CA VAL A 39 6.64 -1.20 4.66
C VAL A 39 5.88 -0.01 5.23
N ALA A 40 6.31 0.53 6.38
CA ALA A 40 5.70 1.72 6.95
C ALA A 40 5.83 2.91 5.97
N ALA A 41 7.02 3.15 5.42
CA ALA A 41 7.25 4.21 4.43
C ALA A 41 6.34 4.05 3.20
N LEU A 42 6.13 2.83 2.70
CA LEU A 42 5.19 2.57 1.60
C LEU A 42 3.76 2.92 2.01
N MET A 43 3.31 2.47 3.18
CA MET A 43 1.96 2.72 3.68
C MET A 43 1.69 4.18 4.05
N TYR A 44 2.72 5.01 4.19
CA TYR A 44 2.61 6.47 4.36
C TYR A 44 2.92 7.26 3.08
N GLY A 45 3.10 6.59 1.94
CA GLY A 45 3.37 7.25 0.65
C GLY A 45 4.76 7.87 0.53
N GLN A 46 5.72 7.39 1.31
CA GLN A 46 7.12 7.80 1.29
C GLN A 46 8.01 6.86 0.46
N ALA A 47 7.59 5.60 0.26
CA ALA A 47 8.27 4.63 -0.59
C ALA A 47 7.43 4.24 -1.80
N LYS A 48 8.11 3.81 -2.88
CA LYS A 48 7.49 3.27 -4.08
C LYS A 48 7.69 1.76 -4.12
N ALA A 49 6.60 1.03 -4.31
CA ALA A 49 6.64 -0.40 -4.58
C ALA A 49 6.72 -0.66 -6.08
N THR A 50 7.42 -1.71 -6.47
CA THR A 50 7.35 -2.31 -7.81
C THR A 50 6.06 -3.12 -7.95
N SER A 51 5.63 -3.44 -9.19
CA SER A 51 4.46 -4.29 -9.43
C SER A 51 4.56 -5.65 -8.72
N GLU A 52 5.76 -6.24 -8.64
CA GLU A 52 5.97 -7.51 -7.95
C GLU A 52 5.78 -7.38 -6.43
N GLU A 53 6.35 -6.34 -5.82
CA GLU A 53 6.18 -6.06 -4.38
C GLU A 53 4.72 -5.73 -4.05
N LEU A 54 4.05 -4.97 -4.92
CA LEU A 54 2.65 -4.63 -4.76
C LEU A 54 1.78 -5.88 -4.85
N ALA A 55 2.01 -6.76 -5.83
CA ALA A 55 1.28 -8.02 -5.96
C ALA A 55 1.46 -8.94 -4.75
N LYS A 56 2.68 -9.04 -4.20
CA LYS A 56 2.93 -9.79 -2.96
C LYS A 56 2.22 -9.16 -1.77
N LEU A 57 2.27 -7.82 -1.65
CA LEU A 57 1.64 -7.07 -0.57
C LEU A 57 0.12 -7.24 -0.57
N THR A 58 -0.51 -7.08 -1.73
CA THR A 58 -1.96 -7.18 -1.87
C THR A 58 -2.45 -8.61 -1.72
N SER A 59 -1.69 -9.60 -2.21
CA SER A 59 -1.94 -11.01 -1.92
C SER A 59 -1.83 -11.30 -0.42
N PHE A 60 -0.81 -10.74 0.26
CA PHE A 60 -0.65 -10.92 1.70
C PHE A 60 -1.72 -10.20 2.52
N LEU A 61 -2.27 -9.09 2.04
CA LEU A 61 -3.29 -8.30 2.73
C LEU A 61 -4.73 -8.61 2.29
N ASP A 62 -4.93 -9.58 1.40
CA ASP A 62 -6.23 -9.93 0.81
C ASP A 62 -6.94 -8.75 0.12
N ILE A 63 -6.17 -7.92 -0.60
CA ILE A 63 -6.64 -6.75 -1.35
C ILE A 63 -6.58 -7.03 -2.85
N GLN A 64 -7.51 -6.46 -3.64
CA GLN A 64 -7.41 -6.48 -5.10
C GLN A 64 -6.27 -5.59 -5.61
N THR A 65 -5.23 -6.22 -6.20
CA THR A 65 -4.02 -5.56 -6.74
C THR A 65 -4.35 -4.49 -7.79
N ALA A 66 -5.28 -4.77 -8.71
CA ALA A 66 -5.63 -3.86 -9.80
C ALA A 66 -6.08 -2.47 -9.32
N SER A 67 -6.74 -2.40 -8.15
CA SER A 67 -7.19 -1.13 -7.58
C SER A 67 -6.03 -0.27 -7.08
N LEU A 68 -4.97 -0.90 -6.56
CA LEU A 68 -3.79 -0.21 -6.05
C LEU A 68 -2.80 0.12 -7.17
N GLU A 69 -2.58 -0.76 -8.16
CA GLU A 69 -1.71 -0.46 -9.30
C GLU A 69 -2.18 0.76 -10.09
N THR A 70 -3.50 0.94 -10.22
CA THR A 70 -4.08 2.11 -10.89
C THR A 70 -3.76 3.42 -10.15
N GLN A 71 -3.56 3.37 -8.82
CA GLN A 71 -3.40 4.57 -7.99
C GLN A 71 -1.94 4.84 -7.60
N ILE A 72 -1.15 3.80 -7.31
CA ILE A 72 0.23 3.86 -6.80
C ILE A 72 1.21 2.93 -7.54
N GLY A 73 0.86 2.48 -8.75
CA GLY A 73 1.73 1.67 -9.61
C GLY A 73 2.83 2.50 -10.29
N ASP A 74 3.31 2.03 -11.44
CA ASP A 74 4.50 2.57 -12.11
C ASP A 74 4.48 4.08 -12.41
N GLY A 75 3.29 4.66 -12.63
CA GLY A 75 3.12 6.09 -12.89
C GLY A 75 3.16 6.98 -11.66
N TRP A 76 3.12 6.42 -10.44
CA TRP A 76 3.06 7.19 -9.21
C TRP A 76 4.46 7.46 -8.63
N TYR A 77 4.63 8.65 -8.03
CA TYR A 77 5.87 9.07 -7.38
C TYR A 77 5.54 9.67 -6.00
N PRO A 78 6.32 9.34 -4.96
CA PRO A 78 6.16 9.93 -3.64
C PRO A 78 6.42 11.44 -3.70
N ASP A 79 5.63 12.21 -2.97
CA ASP A 79 5.85 13.65 -2.83
C ASP A 79 7.17 13.88 -2.08
N ARG A 80 8.15 14.47 -2.78
CA ARG A 80 9.51 14.65 -2.28
C ARG A 80 9.80 16.07 -1.81
N GLY A 81 8.79 16.92 -1.62
CA GLY A 81 8.94 18.27 -1.09
C GLY A 81 9.90 19.12 -1.93
N ILE A 82 9.37 19.72 -2.99
CA ILE A 82 10.01 20.86 -3.68
C ILE A 82 9.55 22.18 -3.08
#